data_AF-A0A7S1J171-F1
#
_entry.id   AF-A0A7S1J171-F1
#
_cell.length_a   1.000
_cell.length_b   1.000
_cell.length_c   1.000
_cell.angle_alpha   90.00
_cell.angle_beta   90.00
_cell.angle_gamma   90.00
#
_symmetry.space_group_name_H-M   'P 1'
#
loop_
_entity.id
_entity.type
_entity.pdbx_description
1 polymer ?
#
loop_
_entity_poly.entity_id
_entity_poly.type
_entity_poly.pdbx_seq_one_letter_code
_entity_poly.pdbx_strand_id
1 'polypeptide(L)'
;TAGAWPRSTEMAHYATDCWDLELLTAGGWVECVGIADRSCYDLEVHSRRTGKEMTAFETFPVPQTLTVVERKVNKALVGRTFQAQAQQVLAQLQTGLGPAECLALQA
;
A
#
# COMPACT_ATOMS: atom_id res chain seq x y z
N THR A 1 -37.05 -5.06 9.53
CA THR A 1 -36.61 -3.79 10.13
C THR A 1 -35.18 -3.99 10.59
N ALA A 2 -34.27 -3.12 10.14
CA ALA A 2 -32.83 -3.06 10.46
C ALA A 2 -32.00 -4.34 10.18
N GLY A 3 -31.02 -4.22 9.28
CA GLY A 3 -29.95 -5.22 9.11
C GLY A 3 -29.84 -5.79 7.70
N ALA A 4 -29.42 -4.98 6.74
CA ALA A 4 -28.84 -5.48 5.50
C ALA A 4 -27.36 -5.08 5.50
N TRP A 5 -26.48 -6.07 5.44
CA TRP A 5 -25.04 -5.89 5.19
C TRP A 5 -24.81 -5.05 3.92
N PRO A 6 -23.71 -4.25 3.85
CA PRO A 6 -23.46 -3.38 2.70
C PRO A 6 -23.47 -4.20 1.40
N ARG A 7 -24.31 -3.79 0.45
CA ARG A 7 -24.34 -4.41 -0.88
C ARG A 7 -23.07 -3.97 -1.60
N SER A 8 -22.15 -4.90 -1.81
CA SER A 8 -20.87 -4.61 -2.48
C SER A 8 -21.02 -4.00 -3.88
N THR A 9 -22.19 -4.17 -4.52
CA THR A 9 -22.54 -3.60 -5.83
C THR A 9 -22.99 -2.14 -5.77
N GLU A 10 -23.25 -1.59 -4.58
CA GLU A 10 -23.77 -0.23 -4.35
C GLU A 10 -22.66 0.73 -3.91
N MET A 11 -21.52 0.21 -3.45
CA MET A 11 -20.37 1.03 -3.08
C MET A 11 -19.65 1.56 -4.32
N ALA A 12 -19.22 2.81 -4.26
CA ALA A 12 -18.34 3.37 -5.26
C ALA A 12 -16.99 2.62 -5.26
N HIS A 13 -16.39 2.44 -6.45
CA HIS A 13 -15.12 1.71 -6.61
C HIS A 13 -13.92 2.29 -5.85
N TYR A 14 -14.05 3.53 -5.37
CA TYR A 14 -13.04 4.27 -4.61
C TYR A 14 -13.35 4.36 -3.11
N ALA A 15 -14.47 3.77 -2.66
CA ALA A 15 -14.92 3.85 -1.28
C ALA A 15 -14.77 2.49 -0.58
N THR A 16 -14.36 2.53 0.68
CA THR A 16 -14.32 1.38 1.58
C THR A 16 -15.63 1.25 2.36
N ASP A 17 -16.34 2.36 2.56
CA ASP A 17 -17.68 2.40 3.13
C ASP A 17 -18.48 3.61 2.61
N CYS A 18 -19.80 3.48 2.52
CA CYS A 18 -20.70 4.54 2.04
C CYS A 18 -21.98 4.56 2.86
N TRP A 19 -22.41 5.77 3.24
CA TRP A 19 -23.61 6.04 4.01
C TRP A 19 -24.43 7.10 3.29
N ASP A 20 -25.67 6.76 2.97
CA ASP A 20 -26.59 7.67 2.31
C ASP A 20 -27.60 8.23 3.33
N LEU A 21 -27.70 9.55 3.40
CA LEU A 21 -28.79 10.24 4.07
C LEU A 21 -29.91 10.40 3.05
N GLU A 22 -30.93 9.56 3.22
CA GLU A 22 -32.13 9.58 2.40
C GLU A 22 -33.28 10.30 3.11
N LEU A 23 -34.09 11.03 2.34
CA LEU A 23 -35.34 11.64 2.81
C LEU A 23 -36.54 10.94 2.16
N LEU A 24 -37.56 10.65 2.97
CA LEU A 24 -38.83 10.12 2.47
C LEU A 24 -39.69 11.25 1.90
N THR A 25 -39.95 11.18 0.60
CA THR A 25 -40.82 12.13 -0.14
C THR A 25 -42.08 11.43 -0.63
N ALA A 26 -43.01 12.17 -1.24
CA ALA A 26 -44.18 11.60 -1.90
C ALA A 26 -43.82 10.63 -3.04
N GLY A 27 -42.61 10.76 -3.61
CA GLY A 27 -42.08 9.86 -4.65
C GLY A 27 -41.25 8.69 -4.11
N GLY A 28 -41.13 8.53 -2.79
CA GLY A 28 -40.27 7.53 -2.16
C GLY A 28 -39.03 8.11 -1.48
N TRP A 29 -38.12 7.21 -1.07
CA TRP A 29 -36.83 7.57 -0.49
C TRP A 29 -35.91 8.13 -1.57
N VAL A 30 -35.26 9.26 -1.27
CA VAL A 30 -34.35 9.95 -2.17
C VAL A 30 -33.08 10.31 -1.39
N GLU A 31 -31.92 9.86 -1.89
CA GLU A 31 -30.61 10.30 -1.40
C GLU A 31 -30.49 11.82 -1.52
N CYS A 32 -30.19 12.47 -0.40
CA CYS A 32 -29.94 13.92 -0.35
C CYS A 32 -28.47 14.23 -0.04
N VAL A 33 -27.78 13.35 0.69
CA VAL A 33 -26.35 13.47 1.03
C VAL A 33 -25.71 12.09 1.05
N GLY A 34 -24.65 11.89 0.27
CA GLY A 34 -23.76 10.73 0.36
C GLY A 34 -22.51 11.03 1.18
N ILE A 35 -22.18 10.15 2.13
CA ILE A 35 -21.00 10.22 2.98
C ILE A 35 -20.14 8.99 2.69
N ALA A 36 -18.93 9.18 2.18
CA ALA A 36 -18.05 8.09 1.78
C ALA A 36 -16.74 8.11 2.56
N ASP A 37 -16.38 6.96 3.14
CA ASP A 37 -15.00 6.69 3.58
C ASP A 37 -14.24 6.11 2.38
N ARG A 38 -13.19 6.81 1.97
CA ARG A 38 -12.32 6.43 0.85
C ARG A 38 -10.94 5.98 1.30
N SER A 39 -10.71 5.91 2.61
CA SER A 39 -9.41 5.65 3.21
C SER A 39 -8.32 6.53 2.54
N CYS A 40 -7.28 5.92 1.98
CA CYS A 40 -6.19 6.59 1.28
C CYS A 40 -6.29 6.56 -0.25
N TYR A 41 -7.41 6.11 -0.84
CA TYR A 41 -7.51 5.87 -2.29
C TYR A 41 -7.11 7.10 -3.12
N ASP A 42 -7.71 8.26 -2.83
CA ASP A 42 -7.45 9.49 -3.59
C ASP A 42 -5.97 9.90 -3.53
N LEU A 43 -5.37 9.86 -2.34
CA LEU A 43 -3.97 10.22 -2.12
C LEU A 43 -3.01 9.24 -2.80
N GLU A 44 -3.28 7.93 -2.72
CA GLU A 44 -2.45 6.91 -3.37
C GLU A 44 -2.47 7.04 -4.89
N VAL A 45 -3.65 7.20 -5.48
CA VAL A 45 -3.81 7.34 -6.93
C VAL A 45 -3.10 8.61 -7.42
N HIS A 46 -3.28 9.73 -6.72
CA HIS A 46 -2.59 10.98 -7.07
C HIS A 46 -1.07 10.88 -6.88
N SER A 47 -0.60 10.27 -5.79
CA SER A 47 0.83 10.08 -5.53
C SER A 47 1.48 9.22 -6.63
N ARG A 48 0.88 8.07 -6.98
CA ARG A 48 1.36 7.20 -8.07
C ARG A 48 1.37 7.90 -9.42
N ARG A 49 0.37 8.74 -9.71
CA ARG A 49 0.25 9.41 -11.01
C ARG A 49 1.18 10.61 -11.16
N THR A 50 1.43 11.34 -10.08
CA THR A 50 2.22 12.58 -10.11
C THR A 50 3.67 12.38 -9.69
N GLY A 51 3.99 11.25 -9.03
CA GLY A 51 5.29 11.00 -8.43
C GLY A 51 5.58 11.85 -7.20
N LYS A 52 4.61 12.64 -6.71
CA LYS A 52 4.73 13.43 -5.49
C LYS A 52 4.33 12.60 -4.29
N GLU A 53 5.10 12.69 -3.22
CA GLU A 53 4.75 12.07 -1.95
C GLU A 53 3.58 12.82 -1.29
N MET A 54 2.54 12.09 -0.89
CA MET A 54 1.32 12.61 -0.25
C MET A 54 1.03 11.83 1.05
N THR A 55 2.06 11.70 1.90
CA THR A 55 2.01 10.99 3.17
C THR A 55 2.09 11.97 4.33
N ALA A 56 1.52 11.58 5.48
CA ALA A 56 1.70 12.29 6.74
C ALA A 56 2.69 11.51 7.62
N PHE A 57 3.55 12.23 8.33
CA PHE A 57 4.50 11.65 9.27
C PHE A 57 4.13 12.04 10.69
N GLU A 58 4.03 11.05 11.56
CA GLU A 58 3.90 11.26 13.00
C GLU A 58 5.23 10.94 13.67
N THR A 59 5.65 11.81 14.59
CA THR A 59 6.89 11.60 15.34
C THR A 59 6.63 10.62 16.47
N PHE A 60 7.49 9.59 16.59
CA PHE A 60 7.42 8.68 17.72
C PHE A 60 7.65 9.41 19.05
N PRO A 61 6.90 9.07 20.13
CA PRO A 61 7.09 9.67 21.44
C PRO A 61 8.51 9.52 22.00
N VAL A 62 9.19 8.42 21.64
CA VAL A 62 10.58 8.13 22.01
C VAL A 62 11.32 7.66 20.75
N PRO A 63 12.56 8.13 20.49
CA PRO A 63 13.36 7.65 19.37
C PRO A 63 13.56 6.13 19.41
N GLN A 64 13.24 5.45 18.33
CA GLN A 64 13.44 4.01 18.20
C GLN A 64 14.74 3.74 17.45
N THR A 65 15.63 2.94 18.04
CA THR A 65 16.82 2.43 17.35
C THR A 65 16.48 1.07 16.76
N LEU A 66 16.53 0.95 15.43
CA LEU A 66 16.24 -0.29 14.72
C LEU A 66 17.53 -0.87 14.17
N THR A 67 17.83 -2.13 14.50
CA THR A 67 18.91 -2.88 13.86
C THR A 67 18.42 -3.39 12.52
N VAL A 68 18.87 -2.77 11.43
CA VAL A 68 18.51 -3.16 10.07
C VAL A 68 19.71 -3.87 9.43
N VAL A 69 19.47 -5.04 8.85
CA VAL A 69 20.46 -5.74 8.02
C VAL A 69 20.41 -5.12 6.63
N GLU A 70 21.38 -4.26 6.31
CA GLU A 70 21.51 -3.66 4.98
C GLU A 70 22.34 -4.55 4.04
N ARG A 71 21.82 -4.82 2.84
CA ARG A 71 22.51 -5.63 1.82
C ARG A 71 23.27 -4.73 0.86
N LYS A 72 24.61 -4.78 0.89
CA LYS A 72 25.46 -4.09 -0.08
C LYS A 72 25.95 -5.06 -1.14
N VAL A 73 25.28 -5.07 -2.29
CA VAL A 73 25.63 -5.95 -3.42
C VAL A 73 26.50 -5.20 -4.43
N ASN A 74 27.65 -5.78 -4.78
CA ASN A 74 28.47 -5.30 -5.89
C ASN A 74 27.85 -5.69 -7.24
N LYS A 75 26.99 -4.81 -7.77
CA LYS A 75 26.27 -5.03 -9.04
C LYS A 75 27.22 -5.28 -10.22
N ALA A 76 28.41 -4.67 -10.23
CA ALA A 76 29.37 -4.85 -11.32
C ALA A 76 29.97 -6.25 -11.33
N LEU A 77 30.30 -6.80 -10.16
CA LEU A 77 30.79 -8.18 -10.04
C LEU A 77 29.69 -9.17 -10.43
N VAL A 78 28.48 -8.99 -9.92
CA VAL A 78 27.33 -9.85 -10.24
C VAL A 78 27.03 -9.85 -11.75
N GLY A 79 27.05 -8.69 -12.38
CA GLY A 79 26.87 -8.56 -13.83
C GLY A 79 27.94 -9.30 -14.63
N ARG A 80 29.21 -9.24 -14.21
CA ARG A 80 30.32 -9.95 -14.87
C ARG A 80 30.26 -11.46 -14.65
N THR A 81 29.92 -11.91 -13.46
CA THR A 81 29.92 -13.34 -13.09
C THR A 81 28.73 -14.08 -13.65
N PHE A 82 27.52 -13.51 -13.54
CA PHE A 82 26.27 -14.22 -13.86
C PHE A 82 25.66 -13.82 -15.21
N GLN A 83 26.18 -12.77 -15.86
CA GLN A 83 25.81 -12.36 -17.22
C GLN A 83 24.28 -12.35 -17.46
N ALA A 84 23.75 -13.28 -18.26
CA ALA A 84 22.32 -13.40 -18.56
C ALA A 84 21.45 -13.65 -17.32
N GLN A 85 22.01 -14.30 -16.29
CA GLN A 85 21.32 -14.58 -15.03
C GLN A 85 21.48 -13.46 -13.99
N ALA A 86 22.28 -12.42 -14.28
CA ALA A 86 22.58 -11.37 -13.30
C ALA A 86 21.34 -10.66 -12.77
N GLN A 87 20.31 -10.46 -13.61
CA GLN A 87 19.03 -9.86 -13.20
C GLN A 87 18.27 -10.74 -12.20
N GLN A 88 18.22 -12.06 -12.44
CA GLN A 88 17.57 -13.00 -11.53
C GLN A 88 18.32 -13.08 -10.20
N VAL A 89 19.65 -13.12 -10.23
CA VAL A 89 20.48 -13.15 -9.02
C VAL A 89 20.33 -11.85 -8.21
N LEU A 90 20.33 -10.68 -8.87
CA LEU A 90 20.10 -9.41 -8.20
C LEU A 90 18.71 -9.34 -7.57
N ALA A 91 17.68 -9.80 -8.27
CA ALA A 91 16.33 -9.84 -7.72
C ALA A 91 16.27 -10.74 -6.46
N GLN A 92 16.86 -11.94 -6.51
CA GLN A 92 16.90 -12.85 -5.36
C GLN A 92 17.68 -12.27 -4.18
N LEU A 93 18.83 -11.64 -4.43
CA LEU A 93 19.61 -10.96 -3.37
C LEU A 93 18.86 -9.77 -2.76
N GLN A 94 17.99 -9.11 -3.52
CA GLN A 94 17.25 -7.94 -3.05
C GLN A 94 15.97 -8.30 -2.30
N THR A 95 15.17 -9.23 -2.81
CA THR A 95 13.82 -9.52 -2.28
C THR A 95 13.61 -10.96 -1.82
N GLY A 96 14.44 -11.90 -2.26
CA GLY A 96 14.23 -13.33 -2.04
C GLY A 96 14.79 -13.87 -0.72
N LEU A 97 15.83 -13.23 -0.17
CA LEU A 97 16.49 -13.73 1.04
C LEU A 97 15.91 -13.12 2.32
N GLY A 98 15.85 -13.91 3.38
CA GLY A 98 15.55 -13.45 4.75
C GLY A 98 16.76 -12.79 5.43
N PRO A 99 16.58 -12.12 6.59
CA PRO A 99 17.67 -11.53 7.35
C PRO A 99 18.73 -12.55 7.76
N ALA A 100 18.31 -13.75 8.21
CA ALA A 100 19.20 -14.82 8.65
C ALA A 100 20.08 -15.37 7.51
N GLU A 101 19.50 -15.54 6.33
CA GLU A 101 20.22 -16.02 5.14
C GLU A 101 21.24 -14.98 4.64
N CYS A 102 20.90 -13.70 4.79
CA CYS A 102 21.82 -12.62 4.43
C CYS A 102 23.01 -12.51 5.37
N LEU A 103 22.79 -12.75 6.67
CA LEU A 103 23.88 -12.87 7.65
C LEU A 103 24.75 -14.09 7.36
N ALA A 104 24.17 -15.21 6.89
CA ALA A 104 24.92 -16.40 6.52
C ALA A 104 25.84 -16.19 5.30
N LEU A 105 25.50 -15.26 4.39
CA LEU A 105 26.32 -14.89 3.23
C LEU A 105 27.50 -13.96 3.56
N GLN A 106 27.67 -13.59 4.83
CA GLN A 106 28.67 -12.62 5.29
C GLN A 106 30.04 -13.26 5.60
N ALA A 107 30.25 -14.52 5.18
CA ALA A 107 31.51 -15.27 5.32
C ALA A 107 32.61 -14.74 4.38
#